data_AF-A0ABD4TNA2-F1
#
_entry.id   AF-A0ABD4TNA2-F1
#
_cell.length_a   1.000
_cell.length_b   1.000
_cell.length_c   1.000
_cell.angle_alpha   90.00
_cell.angle_beta   90.00
_cell.angle_gamma   90.00
#
_symmetry.space_group_name_H-M   'P 1'
#
loop_
_entity.id
_entity.type
_entity.pdbx_description
1 polymer ?
#
loop_
_entity_poly.entity_id
_entity_poly.type
_entity_poly.pdbx_seq_one_letter_code
_entity_poly.pdbx_strand_id
1 'polypeptide(L)'
;MAENKDADIVQVETTSVFRADLLKEMENGAAAANDNVTSTENLPDGVALLVVKRGPNAGARFLLDQDATTAGRHPEADIFLDDVTVSRRHAEFRRDGDSFEVVDVGSLNGTYVNREPKDSQVLSSGDEIQIGKFRLVFIADEK
;
A
#
# COMPACT_ATOMS: atom_id res chain seq x y z
N MET A 1 1.78 17.21 -54.07
CA MET A 1 1.59 17.93 -52.80
C MET A 1 0.66 17.11 -51.92
N ALA A 2 0.94 17.08 -50.63
CA ALA A 2 0.58 16.04 -49.67
C ALA A 2 -0.93 15.90 -49.37
N GLU A 3 -1.32 14.65 -49.18
CA GLU A 3 -2.62 14.18 -48.73
C GLU A 3 -2.58 14.16 -47.19
N ASN A 4 -3.34 15.04 -46.53
CA ASN A 4 -3.46 15.05 -45.06
C ASN A 4 -4.67 14.20 -44.67
N LYS A 5 -4.40 13.09 -44.01
CA LYS A 5 -5.36 12.10 -43.53
C LYS A 5 -5.23 12.06 -42.02
N ASP A 6 -5.98 12.92 -41.32
CA ASP A 6 -5.97 13.00 -39.87
C ASP A 6 -7.38 13.26 -39.33
N ALA A 7 -7.99 12.20 -38.80
CA ALA A 7 -8.93 12.23 -37.68
C ALA A 7 -9.27 10.78 -37.30
N ASP A 8 -8.29 10.09 -36.70
CA ASP A 8 -8.53 8.81 -36.05
C ASP A 8 -9.15 9.08 -34.67
N ILE A 9 -10.41 8.67 -34.53
CA ILE A 9 -11.17 8.68 -33.29
C ILE A 9 -10.72 7.52 -32.42
N VAL A 10 -9.87 7.79 -31.42
CA VAL A 10 -9.47 6.76 -30.44
C VAL A 10 -10.63 6.50 -29.48
N GLN A 11 -11.30 5.37 -29.68
CA GLN A 11 -12.29 4.78 -28.80
C GLN A 11 -11.56 4.16 -27.59
N VAL A 12 -11.71 4.75 -26.40
CA VAL A 12 -11.14 4.20 -25.16
C VAL A 12 -12.09 3.12 -24.63
N GLU A 13 -11.78 1.87 -24.93
CA GLU A 13 -12.49 0.72 -24.34
C GLU A 13 -12.00 0.46 -22.91
N THR A 14 -12.93 0.59 -21.96
CA THR A 14 -12.78 0.17 -20.56
C THR A 14 -12.70 -1.35 -20.50
N THR A 15 -11.50 -1.88 -20.29
CA THR A 15 -11.29 -3.31 -20.06
C THR A 15 -11.20 -3.57 -18.56
N SER A 16 -12.36 -3.56 -17.91
CA SER A 16 -12.58 -4.17 -16.59
C SER A 16 -12.93 -5.65 -16.80
N VAL A 17 -11.94 -6.54 -16.77
CA VAL A 17 -12.16 -7.99 -16.79
C VAL A 17 -11.27 -8.68 -15.77
N PHE A 18 -11.39 -8.33 -14.49
CA PHE A 18 -10.87 -9.15 -13.39
C PHE A 18 -11.67 -9.05 -12.07
N ARG A 19 -12.97 -8.70 -12.12
CA ARG A 19 -13.78 -8.52 -10.88
C ARG A 19 -14.99 -9.44 -10.68
N ALA A 20 -15.24 -10.41 -11.54
CA ALA A 20 -16.43 -11.25 -11.39
C ALA A 20 -16.21 -12.51 -10.53
N ASP A 21 -15.05 -13.16 -10.62
CA ASP A 21 -14.80 -14.41 -9.85
C ASP A 21 -14.50 -14.15 -8.37
N LEU A 22 -13.83 -13.04 -8.03
CA LEU A 22 -13.42 -12.75 -6.65
C LEU A 22 -14.60 -12.40 -5.72
N LEU A 23 -15.71 -11.89 -6.26
CA LEU A 23 -16.87 -11.49 -5.46
C LEU A 23 -17.79 -12.67 -5.10
N LYS A 24 -17.65 -13.82 -5.77
CA LYS A 24 -18.53 -14.98 -5.55
C LYS A 24 -18.07 -15.88 -4.40
N GLU A 25 -16.80 -15.80 -4.03
CA GLU A 25 -16.21 -16.60 -2.96
C GLU A 25 -16.46 -16.00 -1.56
N MET A 26 -16.78 -14.71 -1.48
CA MET A 26 -16.96 -13.99 -0.21
C MET A 26 -18.39 -14.05 0.37
N GLU A 27 -19.39 -14.48 -0.40
CA GLU A 27 -20.81 -14.43 0.03
C GLU A 27 -21.29 -15.73 0.71
N ASN A 28 -20.54 -16.84 0.65
CA ASN A 28 -20.97 -18.14 1.18
C ASN A 28 -20.42 -18.51 2.58
N GLY A 29 -19.77 -17.59 3.29
CA GLY A 29 -19.07 -17.90 4.56
C GLY A 29 -19.75 -17.50 5.86
N ALA A 30 -20.97 -16.95 5.84
CA ALA A 30 -21.61 -16.42 7.04
C ALA A 30 -22.71 -17.35 7.60
N ALA A 31 -22.32 -18.44 8.26
CA ALA A 31 -23.06 -19.01 9.39
C ALA A 31 -22.34 -20.20 10.06
N ALA A 32 -22.01 -20.01 11.35
CA ALA A 32 -21.83 -21.02 12.39
C ALA A 32 -20.70 -22.06 12.24
N ALA A 33 -19.66 -21.93 13.08
CA ALA A 33 -19.31 -22.88 14.15
C ALA A 33 -17.88 -22.60 14.63
N ASN A 34 -17.65 -22.83 15.93
CA ASN A 34 -16.31 -23.04 16.48
C ASN A 34 -15.60 -24.11 15.65
N ASP A 35 -14.53 -23.76 14.96
CA ASP A 35 -13.46 -24.70 14.69
C ASP A 35 -12.13 -23.96 14.55
N ASN A 36 -11.12 -24.60 15.12
CA ASN A 36 -9.79 -24.08 15.34
C ASN A 36 -9.04 -24.18 14.01
N VAL A 37 -9.26 -23.22 13.12
CA VAL A 37 -8.62 -23.21 11.80
C VAL A 37 -7.52 -22.16 11.80
N THR A 38 -6.41 -22.55 12.41
CA THR A 38 -5.07 -22.11 12.02
C THR A 38 -4.96 -22.34 10.52
N SER A 39 -5.11 -21.28 9.73
CA SER A 39 -4.80 -21.29 8.29
C SER A 39 -4.24 -19.93 7.93
N THR A 40 -3.09 -19.62 8.53
CA THR A 40 -2.16 -18.59 8.06
C THR A 40 -1.21 -19.11 6.97
N GLU A 41 -1.41 -20.34 6.49
CA GLU A 41 -0.44 -21.08 5.67
C GLU A 41 -0.53 -20.83 4.15
N ASN A 42 -1.19 -19.76 3.68
CA ASN A 42 -1.22 -19.41 2.25
C ASN A 42 -1.32 -17.90 1.97
N LEU A 43 -0.57 -17.07 2.70
CA LEU A 43 -0.11 -15.81 2.11
C LEU A 43 1.19 -16.12 1.35
N PRO A 44 1.34 -15.70 0.07
CA PRO A 44 2.60 -15.87 -0.63
C PRO A 44 3.72 -15.22 0.19
N ASP A 45 4.85 -15.90 0.29
CA ASP A 45 5.97 -15.46 1.14
C ASP A 45 6.40 -14.02 0.79
N GLY A 46 6.64 -13.21 1.82
CA GLY A 46 7.08 -11.83 1.69
C GLY A 46 5.98 -10.80 1.40
N VAL A 47 4.73 -11.03 1.82
CA VAL A 47 3.70 -9.99 1.84
C VAL A 47 3.71 -9.27 3.19
N ALA A 48 3.71 -7.93 3.16
CA ALA A 48 3.56 -7.11 4.35
C ALA A 48 2.31 -6.22 4.28
N LEU A 49 1.85 -5.77 5.44
CA LEU A 49 0.67 -4.96 5.60
C LEU A 49 1.01 -3.69 6.37
N LEU A 50 0.58 -2.54 5.87
CA LEU A 50 0.62 -1.27 6.58
C LEU A 50 -0.77 -0.93 7.08
N VAL A 51 -0.92 -0.84 8.39
CA VAL A 51 -2.20 -0.53 9.05
C VAL A 51 -2.16 0.88 9.61
N VAL A 52 -3.08 1.74 9.17
CA VAL A 52 -3.18 3.11 9.70
C VAL A 52 -3.80 3.06 11.09
N LYS A 53 -2.98 3.27 12.13
CA LYS A 53 -3.42 3.41 13.53
C LYS A 53 -4.09 4.75 13.79
N ARG A 54 -3.57 5.83 13.18
CA ARG A 54 -4.02 7.20 13.44
C ARG A 54 -3.96 8.05 12.19
N GLY A 55 -5.02 8.83 11.96
CA GLY A 55 -5.17 9.72 10.81
C GLY A 55 -6.61 9.72 10.31
N PRO A 56 -6.96 10.55 9.31
CA PRO A 56 -8.27 10.51 8.66
C PRO A 56 -8.60 9.14 8.06
N ASN A 57 -7.57 8.36 7.69
CA ASN A 57 -7.71 6.99 7.16
C ASN A 57 -7.47 5.91 8.23
N ALA A 58 -7.72 6.19 9.51
CA ALA A 58 -7.54 5.22 10.59
C ALA A 58 -8.37 3.94 10.35
N GLY A 59 -7.72 2.78 10.45
CA GLY A 59 -8.29 1.47 10.15
C GLY A 59 -8.04 0.98 8.72
N ALA A 60 -7.57 1.84 7.81
CA ALA A 60 -7.16 1.41 6.47
C ALA A 60 -5.95 0.47 6.55
N ARG A 61 -5.92 -0.50 5.62
CA ARG A 61 -4.85 -1.49 5.49
C ARG A 61 -4.36 -1.46 4.06
N PHE A 62 -3.07 -1.27 3.88
CA PHE A 62 -2.41 -1.26 2.58
C PHE A 62 -1.55 -2.50 2.48
N LEU A 63 -1.72 -3.24 1.40
CA LEU A 63 -0.89 -4.40 1.09
C LEU A 63 0.40 -3.92 0.42
N LEU A 64 1.52 -4.43 0.88
CA LEU A 64 2.82 -4.26 0.24
C LEU A 64 3.10 -5.54 -0.56
N ASP A 65 2.56 -5.59 -1.78
CA ASP A 65 2.71 -6.71 -2.72
C ASP A 65 3.68 -6.41 -3.87
N GLN A 66 4.16 -5.16 -3.97
CA GLN A 66 5.06 -4.70 -5.04
C GLN A 66 6.49 -4.44 -4.54
N ASP A 67 7.46 -4.43 -5.47
CA ASP A 67 8.87 -4.13 -5.17
C ASP A 67 9.07 -2.71 -4.62
N ALA A 68 8.25 -1.76 -5.05
CA ALA A 68 8.26 -0.39 -4.55
C ALA A 68 6.83 0.12 -4.41
N THR A 69 6.46 0.55 -3.21
CA THR A 69 5.17 1.14 -2.89
C THR A 69 5.37 2.59 -2.47
N THR A 70 4.79 3.54 -3.18
CA THR A 70 4.96 4.96 -2.88
C THR A 70 3.90 5.46 -1.90
N ALA A 71 4.31 6.21 -0.89
CA ALA A 71 3.41 6.87 0.07
C ALA A 71 3.49 8.39 -0.02
N GLY A 72 2.32 9.02 -0.09
CA GLY A 72 2.23 10.47 -0.10
C GLY A 72 0.85 11.01 -0.42
N ARG A 73 0.77 12.32 -0.62
CA ARG A 73 -0.47 13.02 -0.97
C ARG A 73 -0.72 13.08 -2.48
N HIS A 74 0.11 12.44 -3.30
CA HIS A 74 -0.14 12.40 -4.74
C HIS A 74 -1.23 11.39 -5.06
N PRO A 75 -2.20 11.69 -5.94
CA PRO A 75 -3.23 10.70 -6.33
C PRO A 75 -2.67 9.47 -7.05
N GLU A 76 -1.44 9.56 -7.59
CA GLU A 76 -0.74 8.42 -8.19
C GLU A 76 0.12 7.64 -7.19
N ALA A 77 0.12 8.00 -5.90
CA ALA A 77 0.80 7.23 -4.87
C ALA A 77 -0.06 6.01 -4.48
N ASP A 78 0.57 4.84 -4.36
CA ASP A 78 -0.09 3.59 -3.95
C ASP A 78 -0.75 3.74 -2.57
N ILE A 79 -0.04 4.39 -1.65
CA ILE A 79 -0.55 4.75 -0.33
C ILE A 79 -0.89 6.23 -0.34
N PHE A 80 -2.14 6.51 -0.69
CA PHE A 80 -2.68 7.85 -0.70
C PHE A 80 -2.99 8.34 0.72
N LEU A 81 -2.21 9.32 1.17
CA LEU A 81 -2.34 9.98 2.47
C LEU A 81 -2.76 11.43 2.26
N ASP A 82 -4.07 11.68 2.33
CA ASP A 82 -4.64 13.01 2.12
C ASP A 82 -4.45 13.92 3.35
N ASP A 83 -3.28 14.54 3.45
CA ASP A 83 -3.05 15.58 4.44
C ASP A 83 -2.03 16.64 4.01
N VAL A 84 -2.22 17.87 4.47
CA VAL A 84 -1.31 18.99 4.20
C VAL A 84 0.10 18.77 4.74
N THR A 85 0.27 18.02 5.83
CA THR A 85 1.59 17.69 6.40
C THR A 85 2.31 16.58 5.64
N VAL A 86 1.66 15.97 4.65
CA VAL A 86 2.26 14.93 3.82
C VAL A 86 2.65 15.51 2.46
N SER A 87 3.93 15.41 2.12
CA SER A 87 4.43 15.72 0.77
C SER A 87 3.77 14.85 -0.30
N ARG A 88 3.75 15.34 -1.55
CA ARG A 88 3.19 14.59 -2.70
C ARG A 88 3.86 13.22 -2.84
N ARG A 89 5.19 13.22 -2.86
CA ARG A 89 6.04 12.05 -2.69
C ARG A 89 6.72 12.20 -1.34
N HIS A 90 6.35 11.37 -0.37
CA HIS A 90 6.84 11.51 1.01
C HIS A 90 7.86 10.43 1.31
N ALA A 91 7.42 9.18 1.23
CA ALA A 91 8.24 8.01 1.46
C ALA A 91 7.96 6.96 0.39
N GLU A 92 8.89 6.04 0.22
CA GLU A 92 8.80 4.89 -0.65
C GLU A 92 9.16 3.66 0.19
N PHE A 93 8.28 2.67 0.19
CA PHE A 93 8.52 1.38 0.81
C PHE A 93 9.08 0.46 -0.26
N ARG A 94 10.34 0.04 -0.09
CA ARG A 94 11.01 -0.90 -0.99
C ARG A 94 10.98 -2.27 -0.37
N ARG A 95 10.68 -3.26 -1.20
CA ARG A 95 10.77 -4.66 -0.85
C ARG A 95 12.06 -5.22 -1.46
N ASP A 96 12.90 -5.81 -0.63
CA ASP A 96 14.10 -6.54 -1.02
C ASP A 96 13.97 -7.99 -0.54
N GLY A 97 13.40 -8.84 -1.40
CA GLY A 97 13.04 -10.22 -1.05
C GLY A 97 11.99 -10.30 0.06
N ASP A 98 12.43 -10.71 1.25
CA ASP A 98 11.62 -10.83 2.47
C ASP A 98 11.75 -9.61 3.40
N SER A 99 12.67 -8.70 3.11
CA SER A 99 12.88 -7.48 3.90
C SER A 99 12.15 -6.29 3.27
N PHE A 100 11.65 -5.41 4.13
CA PHE A 100 11.04 -4.16 3.71
C PHE A 100 11.87 -3.00 4.25
N GLU A 101 12.07 -1.97 3.45
CA GLU A 101 12.76 -0.75 3.83
C GLU A 101 11.87 0.45 3.53
N VAL A 102 11.80 1.40 4.46
CA VAL A 102 11.21 2.71 4.18
C VAL A 102 12.32 3.70 3.84
N VAL A 103 12.13 4.40 2.73
CA VAL A 103 13.05 5.43 2.23
C VAL A 103 12.29 6.74 2.11
N ASP A 104 12.76 7.79 2.77
CA ASP A 104 12.25 9.15 2.60
C ASP A 104 12.75 9.74 1.28
N VAL A 105 11.82 10.21 0.43
CA VAL A 105 12.14 10.70 -0.92
C VAL A 105 12.08 12.23 -1.01
N GLY A 106 12.26 12.93 0.10
CA GLY A 106 12.21 14.39 0.17
C GLY A 106 10.93 14.91 0.82
N SER A 107 10.51 14.28 1.92
CA SER A 107 9.43 14.80 2.71
C SER A 107 9.81 16.13 3.39
N LEU A 108 8.84 17.02 3.57
CA LEU A 108 9.08 18.31 4.23
C LEU A 108 9.19 18.15 5.75
N ASN A 109 8.46 17.18 6.31
CA ASN A 109 8.35 16.96 7.75
C ASN A 109 9.22 15.81 8.26
N GLY A 110 9.85 15.05 7.36
CA GLY A 110 10.57 13.82 7.71
C GLY A 110 9.63 12.62 7.86
N THR A 111 10.18 11.44 7.56
CA THR A 111 9.60 10.15 7.93
C THR A 111 10.17 9.70 9.26
N TYR A 112 9.31 9.28 10.18
CA TYR A 112 9.72 8.81 11.49
C TYR A 112 9.44 7.32 11.62
N VAL A 113 10.40 6.54 12.10
CA VAL A 113 10.23 5.12 12.41
C VAL A 113 10.51 4.95 13.90
N ASN A 114 9.59 4.34 14.64
CA ASN A 114 9.68 4.18 16.09
C ASN A 114 9.98 5.49 16.84
N ARG A 115 9.39 6.60 16.36
CA ARG A 115 9.56 7.98 16.87
C ARG A 115 10.93 8.61 16.62
N GLU A 116 11.80 7.98 15.83
CA GLU A 116 13.06 8.56 15.38
C GLU A 116 12.96 8.99 13.92
N PRO A 117 13.43 10.19 13.53
CA PRO A 117 13.51 10.57 12.13
C PRO A 117 14.57 9.71 11.43
N LYS A 118 14.21 9.10 10.30
CA LYS A 118 15.12 8.26 9.50
C LYS A 118 14.92 8.59 8.02
N ASP A 119 16.02 8.76 7.29
CA ASP A 119 16.00 8.90 5.83
C ASP A 119 15.83 7.54 5.13
N SER A 120 16.39 6.47 5.72
CA SER A 120 16.24 5.09 5.24
C SER A 120 16.30 4.14 6.43
N GLN A 121 15.39 3.19 6.52
CA GLN A 121 15.35 2.21 7.61
C GLN A 121 14.67 0.92 7.17
N VAL A 122 15.36 -0.21 7.41
CA VAL A 122 14.76 -1.54 7.29
C VAL A 122 13.69 -1.69 8.37
N LEU A 123 12.48 -2.03 7.95
CA LEU A 123 11.30 -2.23 8.78
C LEU A 123 11.24 -3.67 9.27
N SER A 124 10.84 -3.82 10.53
CA SER A 124 10.52 -5.11 11.14
C SER A 124 9.06 -5.15 11.57
N SER A 125 8.49 -6.36 11.64
CA SER A 125 7.08 -6.52 12.01
C SER A 125 6.79 -5.89 13.38
N GLY A 126 5.79 -5.01 13.43
CA GLY A 126 5.43 -4.22 14.61
C GLY A 126 5.95 -2.78 14.63
N ASP A 127 6.80 -2.38 13.68
CA ASP A 127 7.33 -1.01 13.62
C ASP A 127 6.24 0.04 13.40
N GLU A 128 6.34 1.15 14.13
CA GLU A 128 5.45 2.31 13.97
C GLU A 128 6.10 3.34 13.06
N ILE A 129 5.55 3.54 11.86
CA ILE A 129 5.95 4.55 10.90
C ILE A 129 5.01 5.74 11.03
N GLN A 130 5.57 6.93 11.24
CA GLN A 130 4.83 8.17 11.28
C GLN A 130 5.21 9.04 10.06
N ILE A 131 4.19 9.40 9.29
CA ILE A 131 4.26 10.23 8.08
C ILE A 131 3.35 11.43 8.30
N GLY A 132 3.94 12.61 8.54
CA GLY A 132 3.18 13.79 8.96
C GLY A 132 2.36 13.52 10.23
N LYS A 133 1.03 13.66 10.13
CA LYS A 133 0.09 13.33 11.22
C LYS A 133 -0.38 11.87 11.25
N PHE A 134 -0.04 11.07 10.24
CA PHE A 134 -0.44 9.68 10.15
C PHE A 134 0.50 8.79 10.93
N ARG A 135 -0.06 7.80 11.62
CA ARG A 135 0.71 6.68 12.19
C ARG A 135 0.25 5.40 11.54
N LEU A 136 1.21 4.69 10.97
CA LEU A 136 1.06 3.40 10.35
C LEU A 136 1.85 2.39 11.17
N VAL A 137 1.34 1.17 11.27
CA VAL A 137 2.06 0.06 11.86
C VAL A 137 2.33 -0.92 10.74
N PHE A 138 3.59 -1.29 10.60
CA PHE A 138 4.03 -2.31 9.68
C PHE A 138 3.84 -3.69 10.31
N ILE A 139 3.25 -4.60 9.57
CA ILE A 139 3.01 -5.98 9.98
C ILE A 139 3.50 -6.84 8.82
N ALA A 140 4.60 -7.55 9.03
CA ALA A 140 5.05 -8.61 8.13
C ALA A 140 4.82 -9.96 8.79
N ASP A 141 4.53 -10.97 7.97
CA ASP A 141 4.60 -12.37 8.40
C ASP A 141 6.09 -12.78 8.34
N GLU A 142 6.78 -12.67 9.47
CA GLU A 142 8.12 -13.24 9.63
C GLU A 142 7.97 -14.74 9.95
N LYS A 143 8.57 -15.59 9.12
CA LYS A 143 8.57 -17.05 9.31
C LYS A 143 9.85 -17.52 10.00
#